data_AF-A0A7R9TUT4-F1
#
_entry.id   AF-A0A7R9TUT4-F1
#
_cell.length_a   1.000
_cell.length_b   1.000
_cell.length_c   1.000
_cell.angle_alpha   90.00
_cell.angle_beta   90.00
_cell.angle_gamma   90.00
#
_symmetry.space_group_name_H-M   'P 1'
#
loop_
_entity.id
_entity.type
_entity.pdbx_description
1 polymer ?
#
loop_
_entity_poly.entity_id
_entity_poly.type
_entity_poly.pdbx_seq_one_letter_code
_entity_poly.pdbx_strand_id
1 'polypeptide(L)'
;GLPWISEMYGYVFGCAEAGLNHTVSNDFMLYPGYSPPKEPFPLVLHYGITFDVNDYAFDKHWYKNGHFYQECPGETFVEPIPVDSLAEKQGTLEWRRKEIALFCAWTLHESQLWHNNRKCGGDGVVEKFTRYKCSTSANNVRRCTAKKSTDPAFDPREELESHCKDKETACCDWATKGECDNNPGFMTESCPRSCGICGDSGGCVGAGGGEGTSEQNGGTAAKATAKVRGVAPEVASVAHRTADDSEREHKASAHQ
;
A
#
# COMPACT_ATOMS: atom_id res chain seq x y z
N GLY A 1 -5.03 -20.66 20.17
CA GLY A 1 -3.63 -20.61 20.64
C GLY A 1 -2.93 -19.44 19.98
N LEU A 2 -1.91 -18.88 20.63
CA LEU A 2 -0.99 -17.95 19.97
C LEU A 2 -0.33 -18.68 18.78
N PRO A 3 -0.12 -18.03 17.63
CA PRO A 3 0.50 -18.69 16.49
C PRO A 3 1.92 -19.12 16.89
N TRP A 4 2.18 -20.43 16.81
CA TRP A 4 3.50 -21.01 16.98
C TRP A 4 4.14 -21.09 15.59
N ILE A 5 5.15 -20.25 15.37
CA ILE A 5 5.94 -20.25 14.12
C ILE A 5 6.86 -21.47 14.20
N SER A 6 6.40 -22.63 13.69
CA SER A 6 7.19 -23.87 13.71
C SER A 6 8.11 -24.04 12.51
N GLU A 7 8.11 -23.09 11.59
CA GLU A 7 8.50 -23.36 10.20
C GLU A 7 10.00 -23.67 10.02
N MET A 8 10.86 -23.40 11.01
CA MET A 8 12.32 -23.58 10.85
C MET A 8 12.97 -24.55 11.85
N TYR A 9 12.36 -24.81 13.02
CA TYR A 9 13.04 -25.57 14.09
C TYR A 9 13.24 -27.05 13.75
N GLY A 10 12.30 -27.65 13.01
CA GLY A 10 12.41 -29.05 12.59
C GLY A 10 13.55 -29.29 11.61
N TYR A 11 13.78 -28.37 10.67
CA TYR A 11 14.88 -28.45 9.72
C TYR A 11 16.24 -28.34 10.40
N VAL A 12 16.41 -27.34 11.29
CA VAL A 12 17.66 -27.15 12.03
C VAL A 12 17.99 -28.35 12.91
N PHE A 13 16.98 -28.87 13.64
CA PHE A 13 17.16 -30.07 14.45
C PHE A 13 17.53 -31.30 13.61
N GLY A 14 16.83 -31.54 12.49
CA GLY A 14 17.12 -32.66 11.60
C GLY A 14 18.50 -32.58 10.95
N CYS A 15 18.97 -31.38 10.58
CA CYS A 15 20.31 -31.18 10.04
C CYS A 15 21.40 -31.40 11.11
N ALA A 16 21.16 -30.99 12.35
CA ALA A 16 22.06 -31.26 13.47
C ALA A 16 22.19 -32.76 13.74
N GLU A 17 21.07 -33.50 13.78
CA GLU A 17 21.07 -34.97 13.89
C GLU A 17 21.79 -35.65 12.71
N ALA A 18 21.68 -35.09 11.51
CA ALA A 18 22.36 -35.58 10.32
C ALA A 18 23.85 -35.15 10.22
N GLY A 19 24.38 -34.40 11.19
CA GLY A 19 25.76 -33.93 11.20
C GLY A 19 26.09 -32.90 10.12
N LEU A 20 25.09 -32.16 9.63
CA LEU A 20 25.26 -31.11 8.63
C LEU A 20 25.68 -29.78 9.27
N ASN A 21 26.61 -29.07 8.64
CA ASN A 21 27.01 -27.72 9.05
C ASN A 21 26.09 -26.67 8.44
N HIS A 22 25.78 -25.64 9.22
CA HIS A 22 24.95 -24.52 8.80
C HIS A 22 25.78 -23.24 8.64
N THR A 23 25.59 -22.53 7.53
CA THR A 23 25.98 -21.13 7.38
C THR A 23 24.77 -20.24 7.64
N VAL A 24 24.95 -19.21 8.47
CA VAL A 24 23.92 -18.21 8.73
C VAL A 24 24.27 -16.94 7.95
N SER A 25 23.34 -16.47 7.14
CA SER A 25 23.48 -15.24 6.37
C SER A 25 22.41 -14.24 6.79
N ASN A 26 22.82 -13.03 7.16
CA ASN A 26 21.92 -11.96 7.61
C ASN A 26 21.49 -11.02 6.48
N ASP A 27 21.86 -11.35 5.25
CA ASP A 27 21.73 -10.53 4.04
C ASP A 27 20.80 -11.16 2.99
N PHE A 28 20.12 -12.26 3.33
CA PHE A 28 19.18 -12.91 2.41
C PHE A 28 17.74 -12.46 2.66
N MET A 29 17.35 -12.40 3.94
CA MET A 29 15.97 -12.21 4.36
C MET A 29 15.88 -11.16 5.46
N LEU A 30 14.88 -10.27 5.37
CA LEU A 30 14.60 -9.26 6.38
C LEU A 30 13.10 -9.20 6.68
N TYR A 31 12.76 -9.15 7.97
CA TYR A 31 11.40 -8.85 8.38
C TYR A 31 11.15 -7.33 8.26
N PRO A 32 10.02 -6.89 7.67
CA PRO A 32 9.60 -5.50 7.71
C PRO A 32 9.63 -4.95 9.14
N GLY A 33 10.14 -3.73 9.30
CA GLY A 33 10.31 -3.12 10.61
C GLY A 33 11.51 -3.61 11.40
N TYR A 34 12.42 -4.42 10.83
CA TYR A 34 13.75 -4.66 11.41
C TYR A 34 14.76 -3.64 10.86
N SER A 35 15.83 -3.39 11.60
CA SER A 35 16.90 -2.50 11.13
C SER A 35 17.58 -3.11 9.90
N PRO A 36 17.57 -2.43 8.73
CA PRO A 36 18.16 -2.96 7.52
C PRO A 36 19.70 -2.99 7.63
N PRO A 37 20.37 -4.00 7.03
CA PRO A 37 21.82 -4.03 6.93
C PRO A 37 22.31 -2.89 6.02
N LYS A 38 23.60 -2.53 6.14
CA LYS A 38 24.19 -1.46 5.32
C LYS A 38 24.33 -1.88 3.86
N GLU A 39 24.83 -3.09 3.61
CA GLU A 39 24.87 -3.83 2.33
C GLU A 39 25.42 -5.24 2.63
N PRO A 40 25.16 -6.26 1.79
CA PRO A 40 24.19 -6.23 0.69
C PRO A 40 22.75 -6.18 1.19
N PHE A 41 21.89 -5.46 0.46
CA PHE A 41 20.47 -5.40 0.78
C PHE A 41 19.78 -6.77 0.58
N PRO A 42 18.90 -7.19 1.49
CA PRO A 42 18.27 -8.51 1.45
C PRO A 42 17.39 -8.75 0.23
N LEU A 43 17.48 -9.97 -0.31
CA LEU A 43 16.71 -10.40 -1.48
C LEU A 43 15.22 -10.63 -1.14
N VAL A 44 14.91 -11.06 0.08
CA VAL A 44 13.56 -11.48 0.48
C VAL A 44 13.05 -10.66 1.65
N LEU A 45 11.86 -10.06 1.50
CA LEU A 45 11.11 -9.47 2.61
C LEU A 45 10.12 -10.50 3.17
N HIS A 46 10.33 -10.92 4.42
CA HIS A 46 9.47 -11.91 5.06
C HIS A 46 8.44 -11.20 5.94
N TYR A 47 7.18 -11.14 5.52
CA TYR A 47 6.09 -10.42 6.22
C TYR A 47 5.29 -11.30 7.20
N GLY A 48 5.96 -12.20 7.92
CA GLY A 48 5.32 -13.23 8.75
C GLY A 48 4.96 -12.79 10.18
N ILE A 49 5.48 -11.64 10.63
CA ILE A 49 5.29 -11.12 11.98
C ILE A 49 4.66 -9.72 11.95
N THR A 50 4.08 -9.30 13.07
CA THR A 50 3.51 -7.96 13.22
C THR A 50 4.58 -6.88 13.03
N PHE A 51 4.31 -5.89 12.17
CA PHE A 51 5.09 -4.67 12.06
C PHE A 51 4.17 -3.46 11.97
N ASP A 52 4.69 -2.29 12.33
CA ASP A 52 3.93 -1.04 12.34
C ASP A 52 4.78 0.16 11.96
N VAL A 53 4.13 1.15 11.36
CA VAL A 53 4.71 2.43 10.96
C VAL A 53 3.70 3.50 11.32
N ASN A 54 4.02 4.29 12.34
CA ASN A 54 3.12 5.31 12.92
C ASN A 54 1.79 4.68 13.37
N ASP A 55 0.70 4.96 12.65
CA ASP A 55 -0.61 4.38 12.89
C ASP A 55 -1.07 3.41 11.81
N TYR A 56 -0.18 3.01 10.90
CA TYR A 56 -0.35 1.83 10.09
C TYR A 56 0.23 0.61 10.81
N ALA A 57 -0.43 -0.54 10.69
CA ALA A 57 0.12 -1.81 11.14
C ALA A 57 -0.32 -2.95 10.23
N PHE A 58 0.51 -3.99 10.18
CA PHE A 58 0.24 -5.20 9.43
C PHE A 58 0.56 -6.43 10.26
N ASP A 59 -0.34 -7.42 10.20
CA ASP A 59 -0.09 -8.78 10.65
C ASP A 59 -0.82 -9.75 9.72
N LYS A 60 -0.08 -10.69 9.13
CA LYS A 60 -0.63 -11.71 8.23
C LYS A 60 -1.78 -12.50 8.86
N HIS A 61 -1.75 -12.73 10.19
CA HIS A 61 -2.74 -13.54 10.89
C HIS A 61 -4.11 -12.87 10.98
N TRP A 62 -4.19 -11.54 10.87
CA TRP A 62 -5.48 -10.83 10.84
C TRP A 62 -6.33 -11.21 9.63
N TYR A 63 -5.67 -11.71 8.58
CA TYR A 63 -6.27 -12.03 7.29
C TYR A 63 -6.41 -13.54 7.06
N LYS A 64 -6.16 -14.38 8.06
CA LYS A 64 -6.17 -15.85 7.92
C LYS A 64 -7.50 -16.44 7.41
N ASN A 65 -8.60 -15.73 7.65
CA ASN A 65 -9.95 -16.13 7.24
C ASN A 65 -10.43 -15.30 6.05
N GLY A 66 -9.59 -14.43 5.49
CA GLY A 66 -10.01 -13.50 4.43
C GLY A 66 -10.20 -14.21 3.10
N HIS A 67 -11.16 -13.72 2.31
CA HIS A 67 -11.51 -14.25 1.00
C HIS A 67 -10.81 -13.47 -0.12
N PHE A 68 -9.50 -13.67 -0.28
CA PHE A 68 -8.68 -12.93 -1.26
C PHE A 68 -8.88 -13.38 -2.71
N TYR A 69 -9.19 -14.66 -2.94
CA TYR A 69 -9.29 -15.23 -4.28
C TYR A 69 -10.57 -16.05 -4.50
N GLN A 70 -11.28 -16.36 -3.41
CA GLN A 70 -12.53 -17.11 -3.44
C GLN A 70 -13.72 -16.21 -3.81
N GLU A 71 -13.59 -14.91 -3.60
CA GLU A 71 -14.60 -13.90 -3.91
C GLU A 71 -14.09 -12.95 -5.00
N CYS A 72 -15.02 -12.26 -5.66
CA CYS A 72 -14.73 -11.40 -6.80
C CYS A 72 -15.64 -10.16 -6.76
N PRO A 73 -15.10 -8.97 -6.42
CA PRO A 73 -13.72 -8.72 -6.00
C PRO A 73 -13.39 -9.41 -4.66
N GLY A 74 -12.14 -9.88 -4.53
CA GLY A 74 -11.65 -10.46 -3.28
C GLY A 74 -11.23 -9.39 -2.28
N GLU A 75 -11.05 -9.77 -1.02
CA GLU A 75 -10.58 -8.86 0.02
C GLU A 75 -9.20 -8.26 -0.30
N THR A 76 -8.96 -7.05 0.17
CA THR A 76 -7.66 -6.36 0.10
C THR A 76 -7.02 -6.25 1.48
N PHE A 77 -5.69 -6.15 1.49
CA PHE A 77 -4.98 -5.70 2.69
C PHE A 77 -5.30 -4.22 2.95
N VAL A 78 -5.25 -3.79 4.21
CA VAL A 78 -5.42 -2.38 4.57
C VAL A 78 -4.40 -1.51 3.84
N GLU A 79 -4.87 -0.39 3.30
CA GLU A 79 -4.03 0.57 2.59
C GLU A 79 -2.97 1.17 3.54
N PRO A 80 -1.68 1.14 3.17
CA PRO A 80 -0.63 1.73 3.98
C PRO A 80 -0.63 3.26 3.92
N ILE A 81 0.03 3.91 4.89
CA ILE A 81 0.28 5.35 4.79
C ILE A 81 1.25 5.65 3.62
N PRO A 82 1.15 6.83 2.98
CA PRO A 82 2.11 7.27 1.99
C PRO A 82 3.52 7.38 2.60
N VAL A 83 4.57 7.01 1.86
CA VAL A 83 5.97 7.13 2.33
C VAL A 83 6.35 8.58 2.64
N ASP A 84 5.81 9.53 1.90
CA ASP A 84 6.07 10.96 2.10
C ASP A 84 5.44 11.53 3.39
N SER A 85 4.56 10.77 4.05
CA SER A 85 3.98 11.14 5.35
C SER A 85 4.90 10.83 6.54
N LEU A 86 6.06 10.20 6.31
CA LEU A 86 7.03 9.89 7.35
C LEU A 86 7.65 11.16 7.92
N ALA A 87 7.58 11.31 9.24
CA ALA A 87 8.20 12.43 9.96
C ALA A 87 9.73 12.31 10.06
N GLU A 88 10.27 11.10 9.89
CA GLU A 88 11.71 10.86 9.93
C GLU A 88 12.43 11.52 8.75
N LYS A 89 13.63 12.03 9.00
CA LYS A 89 14.47 12.59 7.93
C LYS A 89 14.93 11.49 6.98
N GLN A 90 14.68 11.69 5.68
CA GLN A 90 15.15 10.81 4.61
C GLN A 90 16.67 10.59 4.70
N GLY A 91 17.09 9.34 4.51
CA GLY A 91 18.48 8.89 4.61
C GLY A 91 18.93 8.48 6.02
N THR A 92 18.09 8.64 7.05
CA THR A 92 18.37 8.04 8.38
C THR A 92 18.04 6.55 8.39
N LEU A 93 18.67 5.79 9.30
CA LEU A 93 18.40 4.35 9.46
C LEU A 93 16.94 4.07 9.82
N GLU A 94 16.34 4.89 10.69
CA GLU A 94 14.93 4.76 11.07
C GLU A 94 13.98 5.07 9.91
N TRP A 95 14.27 6.10 9.12
CA TRP A 95 13.50 6.38 7.90
C TRP A 95 13.57 5.20 6.93
N ARG A 96 14.77 4.68 6.65
CA ARG A 96 14.96 3.55 5.73
C ARG A 96 14.25 2.28 6.23
N ARG A 97 14.29 2.02 7.53
CA ARG A 97 13.55 0.92 8.17
C ARG A 97 12.04 1.03 7.94
N LYS A 98 11.47 2.22 8.13
CA LYS A 98 10.04 2.48 7.91
C LYS A 98 9.65 2.44 6.43
N GLU A 99 10.50 2.99 5.56
CA GLU A 99 10.32 2.95 4.11
C GLU A 99 10.23 1.50 3.60
N ILE A 100 11.14 0.61 4.02
CA ILE A 100 11.10 -0.81 3.62
C ILE A 100 9.81 -1.49 4.12
N ALA A 101 9.37 -1.15 5.33
CA ALA A 101 8.14 -1.68 5.88
C ALA A 101 6.90 -1.23 5.08
N LEU A 102 6.83 0.05 4.74
CA LEU A 102 5.77 0.59 3.87
C LEU A 102 5.85 0.03 2.46
N PHE A 103 7.05 -0.13 1.89
CA PHE A 103 7.23 -0.75 0.58
C PHE A 103 6.68 -2.17 0.54
N CYS A 104 6.96 -2.99 1.57
CA CYS A 104 6.39 -4.33 1.70
C CYS A 104 4.85 -4.27 1.77
N ALA A 105 4.30 -3.37 2.57
CA ALA A 105 2.88 -3.21 2.76
C ALA A 105 2.15 -2.75 1.48
N TRP A 106 2.70 -1.75 0.79
CA TRP A 106 2.19 -1.24 -0.49
C TRP A 106 2.22 -2.33 -1.56
N THR A 107 3.33 -3.06 -1.67
CA THR A 107 3.45 -4.17 -2.63
C THR A 107 2.35 -5.21 -2.42
N LEU A 108 2.06 -5.57 -1.16
CA LEU A 108 0.99 -6.51 -0.84
C LEU A 108 -0.39 -5.95 -1.22
N HIS A 109 -0.68 -4.72 -0.84
CA HIS A 109 -1.96 -4.04 -1.14
C HIS A 109 -2.20 -3.91 -2.65
N GLU A 110 -1.24 -3.33 -3.38
CA GLU A 110 -1.30 -3.11 -4.82
C GLU A 110 -1.42 -4.40 -5.60
N SER A 111 -0.72 -5.46 -5.19
CA SER A 111 -0.83 -6.76 -5.86
C SER A 111 -2.24 -7.33 -5.83
N GLN A 112 -2.98 -7.08 -4.74
CA GLN A 112 -4.34 -7.54 -4.55
C GLN A 112 -5.35 -6.66 -5.29
N LEU A 113 -5.15 -5.34 -5.30
CA LEU A 113 -5.90 -4.43 -6.17
C LEU A 113 -5.73 -4.81 -7.63
N TRP A 114 -4.50 -5.04 -8.07
CA TRP A 114 -4.21 -5.44 -9.45
C TRP A 114 -4.87 -6.77 -9.81
N HIS A 115 -4.85 -7.75 -8.90
CA HIS A 115 -5.55 -9.02 -9.08
C HIS A 115 -7.05 -8.80 -9.27
N ASN A 116 -7.68 -8.05 -8.36
CA ASN A 116 -9.11 -7.73 -8.43
C ASN A 116 -9.47 -6.98 -9.71
N ASN A 117 -8.69 -5.97 -10.10
CA ASN A 117 -8.94 -5.21 -11.32
C ASN A 117 -8.85 -6.10 -12.56
N ARG A 118 -7.84 -6.97 -12.64
CA ARG A 118 -7.61 -7.83 -13.80
C ARG A 118 -8.58 -9.01 -13.87
N LYS A 119 -8.97 -9.59 -12.74
CA LYS A 119 -9.81 -10.80 -12.70
C LYS A 119 -11.29 -10.51 -12.52
N CYS A 120 -11.63 -9.44 -11.80
CA CYS A 120 -12.98 -9.11 -11.38
C CYS A 120 -13.52 -7.83 -12.03
N GLY A 121 -12.75 -7.18 -12.90
CA GLY A 121 -13.18 -5.94 -13.56
C GLY A 121 -13.11 -4.69 -12.67
N GLY A 122 -12.60 -4.82 -11.43
CA GLY A 122 -12.36 -3.70 -10.51
C GLY A 122 -13.60 -3.10 -9.84
N ASP A 123 -14.79 -3.32 -10.38
CA ASP A 123 -16.03 -2.82 -9.83
C ASP A 123 -16.33 -3.45 -8.45
N GLY A 124 -16.50 -2.61 -7.43
CA GLY A 124 -16.90 -3.03 -6.08
C GLY A 124 -15.76 -3.41 -5.13
N VAL A 125 -14.50 -3.13 -5.47
CA VAL A 125 -13.40 -3.28 -4.51
C VAL A 125 -13.63 -2.29 -3.36
N VAL A 126 -13.68 -2.81 -2.13
CA VAL A 126 -13.79 -1.97 -0.93
C VAL A 126 -12.39 -1.75 -0.38
N GLU A 127 -11.86 -0.54 -0.53
CA GLU A 127 -10.61 -0.14 0.12
C GLU A 127 -10.80 -0.06 1.63
N LYS A 128 -9.85 -0.67 2.36
CA LYS A 128 -9.89 -0.73 3.82
C LYS A 128 -8.91 0.30 4.38
N PHE A 129 -9.47 1.32 5.02
CA PHE A 129 -8.73 2.33 5.77
C PHE A 129 -8.88 2.02 7.26
N THR A 130 -7.86 1.41 7.86
CA THR A 130 -7.85 1.13 9.30
C THR A 130 -6.54 1.59 9.89
N ARG A 131 -6.63 2.45 10.90
CA ARG A 131 -5.48 2.89 11.68
C ARG A 131 -5.37 2.13 12.98
N TYR A 132 -4.17 2.02 13.50
CA TYR A 132 -3.82 1.18 14.63
C TYR A 132 -3.09 1.98 15.70
N LYS A 133 -3.22 1.50 16.94
CA LYS A 133 -2.35 1.86 18.05
C LYS A 133 -1.53 0.64 18.43
N CYS A 134 -0.21 0.76 18.41
CA CYS A 134 0.71 -0.34 18.68
C CYS A 134 1.48 -0.12 19.99
N SER A 135 1.76 -1.20 20.69
CA SER A 135 2.61 -1.22 21.88
C SER A 135 3.44 -2.50 21.92
N THR A 136 4.63 -2.41 22.51
CA THR A 136 5.47 -3.59 22.76
C THR A 136 5.15 -4.12 24.15
N SER A 137 4.80 -5.40 24.23
CA SER A 137 4.51 -6.09 25.49
C SER A 137 5.81 -6.38 26.27
N ALA A 138 5.69 -6.73 27.55
CA ALA A 138 6.84 -7.09 28.40
C ALA A 138 7.74 -8.21 27.83
N ASN A 139 7.19 -9.08 26.98
CA ASN A 139 7.93 -10.18 26.34
C ASN A 139 8.45 -9.80 24.93
N ASN A 140 8.64 -8.52 24.62
CA ASN A 140 9.03 -8.02 23.28
C ASN A 140 8.05 -8.37 22.15
N VAL A 141 6.81 -8.74 22.47
CA VAL A 141 5.77 -9.01 21.48
C VAL A 141 5.12 -7.68 21.08
N ARG A 142 5.22 -7.33 19.80
CA ARG A 142 4.50 -6.18 19.23
C ARG A 142 3.02 -6.52 19.11
N ARG A 143 2.15 -5.69 19.69
CA ARG A 143 0.69 -5.82 19.58
C ARG A 143 0.09 -4.53 19.08
N CYS A 144 -0.81 -4.65 18.11
CA CYS A 144 -1.54 -3.55 17.52
C CYS A 144 -3.03 -3.78 17.65
N THR A 145 -3.77 -2.71 17.95
CA THR A 145 -5.24 -2.71 18.02
C THR A 145 -5.78 -1.61 17.13
N ALA A 146 -6.82 -1.90 16.35
CA ALA A 146 -7.49 -0.89 15.53
C ALA A 146 -7.99 0.27 16.40
N LYS A 147 -7.77 1.50 15.94
CA LYS A 147 -8.39 2.70 16.51
C LYS A 147 -9.91 2.60 16.29
N LYS A 148 -10.69 3.04 17.27
CA LYS A 148 -12.17 3.05 17.19
C LYS A 148 -12.64 4.47 16.89
N SER A 149 -13.79 4.65 16.24
CA SER A 149 -14.35 5.99 15.93
C SER A 149 -14.68 6.84 17.17
N THR A 150 -14.66 6.25 18.37
CA THR A 150 -14.80 6.97 19.64
C THR A 150 -13.48 7.55 20.14
N ASP A 151 -12.37 7.31 19.43
CA ASP A 151 -11.08 7.92 19.70
C ASP A 151 -11.15 9.37 19.21
N PRO A 152 -10.97 10.39 20.08
CA PRO A 152 -11.14 11.79 19.70
C PRO A 152 -10.17 12.28 18.62
N ALA A 153 -9.17 11.46 18.23
CA ALA A 153 -8.21 11.73 17.16
C ALA A 153 -8.41 10.87 15.89
N PHE A 154 -9.51 10.10 15.76
CA PHE A 154 -9.74 9.22 14.61
C PHE A 154 -11.21 9.20 14.17
N ASP A 155 -11.51 9.90 13.08
CA ASP A 155 -12.76 9.73 12.33
C ASP A 155 -12.49 8.90 11.05
N PRO A 156 -12.95 7.63 10.98
CA PRO A 156 -12.80 6.79 9.79
C PRO A 156 -13.43 7.40 8.52
N ARG A 157 -14.42 8.30 8.67
CA ARG A 157 -15.06 8.99 7.54
C ARG A 157 -14.22 10.15 7.02
N GLU A 158 -13.54 10.86 7.91
CA GLU A 158 -12.63 11.95 7.56
C GLU A 158 -11.43 11.42 6.77
N GLU A 159 -10.94 10.23 7.09
CA GLU A 159 -9.82 9.62 6.35
C GLU A 159 -10.22 9.18 4.94
N LEU A 160 -11.36 8.48 4.79
CA LEU A 160 -11.91 8.13 3.47
C LEU A 160 -12.21 9.38 2.63
N GLU A 161 -12.76 10.44 3.24
CA GLU A 161 -12.98 11.73 2.56
C GLU A 161 -11.67 12.49 2.28
N SER A 162 -10.63 12.32 3.09
CA SER A 162 -9.31 12.96 2.88
C SER A 162 -8.53 12.34 1.72
N HIS A 163 -8.63 11.01 1.55
CA HIS A 163 -7.99 10.26 0.48
C HIS A 163 -8.70 10.45 -0.88
N CYS A 164 -9.97 10.83 -0.82
CA CYS A 164 -10.86 11.05 -1.96
C CYS A 164 -11.29 12.54 -2.02
N LYS A 165 -10.29 13.42 -2.02
CA LYS A 165 -10.48 14.86 -2.23
C LYS A 165 -9.55 15.37 -3.33
N ASP A 166 -10.08 16.29 -4.13
CA ASP A 166 -9.27 17.03 -5.08
C ASP A 166 -8.24 17.89 -4.33
N LYS A 167 -6.97 17.74 -4.71
CA LYS A 167 -5.83 18.49 -4.17
C LYS A 167 -5.72 19.87 -4.80
N GLU A 168 -6.20 20.00 -6.04
CA GLU A 168 -6.14 21.25 -6.81
C GLU A 168 -7.52 21.89 -6.95
N THR A 169 -7.57 23.21 -6.85
CA THR A 169 -8.82 23.97 -7.02
C THR A 169 -9.36 23.93 -8.45
N ALA A 170 -8.48 23.70 -9.43
CA ALA A 170 -8.81 23.60 -10.84
C ALA A 170 -9.23 22.19 -11.29
N CYS A 171 -9.32 21.22 -10.37
CA CYS A 171 -9.68 19.84 -10.71
C CYS A 171 -11.00 19.72 -11.46
N CYS A 172 -12.01 20.51 -11.09
CA CYS A 172 -13.28 20.50 -11.80
C CYS A 172 -13.17 21.03 -13.24
N ASP A 173 -12.37 22.08 -13.44
CA ASP A 173 -12.14 22.66 -14.76
C ASP A 173 -11.38 21.70 -15.67
N TRP A 174 -10.36 21.02 -15.12
CA TRP A 174 -9.57 20.02 -15.83
C TRP A 174 -10.40 18.78 -16.15
N ALA A 175 -11.20 18.29 -15.20
CA ALA A 175 -12.12 17.19 -15.43
C ALA A 175 -13.15 17.53 -16.53
N THR A 176 -13.73 18.74 -16.50
CA THR A 176 -14.66 19.22 -17.53
C THR A 176 -13.99 19.38 -18.90
N LYS A 177 -12.68 19.67 -18.94
CA LYS A 177 -11.86 19.72 -20.16
C LYS A 177 -11.40 18.35 -20.66
N GLY A 178 -11.78 17.26 -19.97
CA GLY A 178 -11.44 15.89 -20.35
C GLY A 178 -10.05 15.44 -19.90
N GLU A 179 -9.41 16.14 -18.94
CA GLU A 179 -8.10 15.73 -18.42
C GLU A 179 -8.14 14.38 -17.70
N CYS A 180 -9.30 13.95 -17.20
CA CYS A 180 -9.44 12.62 -16.62
C CYS A 180 -9.11 11.50 -17.64
N ASP A 181 -9.36 11.75 -18.93
CA ASP A 181 -9.04 10.82 -20.01
C ASP A 181 -7.68 11.13 -20.65
N ASN A 182 -7.34 12.42 -20.79
CA ASN A 182 -6.12 12.87 -21.48
C ASN A 182 -4.87 12.82 -20.59
N ASN A 183 -5.03 12.91 -19.27
CA ASN A 183 -3.95 12.91 -18.28
C ASN A 183 -4.34 12.11 -17.00
N PRO A 184 -4.62 10.80 -17.16
CA PRO A 184 -5.19 9.99 -16.09
C PRO A 184 -4.26 9.88 -14.88
N GLY A 185 -2.95 9.77 -15.07
CA GLY A 185 -2.00 9.62 -13.95
C GLY A 185 -2.04 10.82 -13.00
N PHE A 186 -1.91 12.04 -13.54
CA PHE A 186 -2.00 13.25 -12.74
C PHE A 186 -3.38 13.44 -12.11
N MET A 187 -4.44 13.19 -12.89
CA MET A 187 -5.80 13.43 -12.44
C MET A 187 -6.27 12.41 -11.41
N THR A 188 -5.80 11.16 -11.45
CA THR A 188 -6.08 10.18 -10.39
C THR A 188 -5.43 10.58 -9.08
N GLU A 189 -4.18 11.08 -9.12
CA GLU A 189 -3.47 11.47 -7.91
C GLU A 189 -3.96 12.82 -7.34
N SER A 190 -4.27 13.77 -8.22
CA SER A 190 -4.54 15.16 -7.84
C SER A 190 -6.02 15.49 -7.81
N CYS A 191 -6.84 14.81 -8.60
CA CYS A 191 -8.25 15.12 -8.83
C CYS A 191 -9.18 13.89 -8.79
N PRO A 192 -9.02 12.97 -7.80
CA PRO A 192 -9.76 11.71 -7.79
C PRO A 192 -11.28 11.92 -7.67
N ARG A 193 -11.72 13.01 -7.04
CA ARG A 193 -13.14 13.31 -6.86
C ARG A 193 -13.76 13.89 -8.12
N SER A 194 -13.10 14.88 -8.73
CA SER A 194 -13.56 15.49 -9.98
C SER A 194 -13.64 14.48 -11.13
N CYS A 195 -12.75 13.48 -11.15
CA CYS A 195 -12.76 12.41 -12.14
C CYS A 195 -13.71 11.24 -11.83
N GLY A 196 -14.51 11.33 -10.77
CA GLY A 196 -15.51 10.29 -10.46
C GLY A 196 -14.94 8.97 -9.95
N ILE A 197 -13.66 8.94 -9.55
CA ILE A 197 -12.97 7.73 -9.05
C ILE A 197 -13.51 7.34 -7.67
N CYS A 198 -13.96 8.35 -6.93
CA CYS A 198 -14.49 8.31 -5.57
C CYS A 198 -15.86 7.61 -5.34
N GLY A 199 -16.36 6.79 -6.28
CA GLY A 199 -17.69 6.17 -6.19
C GLY A 199 -18.85 7.17 -6.30
N ASP A 200 -20.04 6.83 -5.75
CA ASP A 200 -21.32 7.57 -5.90
C ASP A 200 -21.31 9.06 -5.43
N SER A 201 -20.19 9.53 -4.91
CA SER A 201 -19.96 10.93 -4.48
C SER A 201 -19.05 11.72 -5.43
N GLY A 202 -18.58 11.09 -6.50
CA GLY A 202 -17.61 11.63 -7.45
C GLY A 202 -18.28 12.42 -8.57
N GLY A 203 -17.85 13.67 -8.75
CA GLY A 203 -18.35 14.56 -9.79
C GLY A 203 -18.15 16.03 -9.43
N CYS A 204 -18.01 16.85 -10.46
CA CYS A 204 -17.90 18.30 -10.33
C CYS A 204 -19.27 18.87 -9.95
N VAL A 205 -19.50 19.17 -8.66
CA VAL A 205 -20.68 19.94 -8.26
C VAL A 205 -20.39 21.41 -8.57
N GLY A 206 -20.89 21.86 -9.72
CA GLY A 206 -20.68 23.23 -10.19
C GLY A 206 -21.12 24.25 -9.15
N ALA A 207 -20.25 25.22 -8.85
CA ALA A 207 -20.57 26.39 -8.06
C ALA A 207 -21.60 27.26 -8.82
N GLY A 208 -22.88 27.07 -8.54
CA GLY A 208 -23.98 27.91 -8.98
C GLY A 208 -25.04 27.99 -7.90
N GLY A 209 -25.13 29.12 -7.20
CA GLY A 209 -26.07 29.33 -6.10
C GLY A 209 -27.54 29.33 -6.55
N GLY A 210 -28.40 28.76 -5.71
CA GLY A 210 -29.85 28.87 -5.77
C GLY A 210 -30.52 28.07 -4.64
N GLU A 211 -31.09 28.78 -3.67
CA GLU A 211 -32.00 28.22 -2.65
C GLU A 211 -33.19 27.48 -3.30
N GLY A 212 -33.61 26.36 -2.71
CA GLY A 212 -34.85 25.69 -3.12
C GLY A 212 -35.01 24.25 -2.64
N THR A 213 -35.64 24.12 -1.48
CA THR A 213 -36.50 23.03 -0.97
C THR A 213 -36.40 21.62 -1.57
N SER A 214 -36.25 20.66 -0.64
CA SER A 214 -36.59 19.25 -0.75
C SER A 214 -37.81 18.95 -1.63
N GLU A 215 -37.66 18.04 -2.59
CA GLU A 215 -38.73 17.08 -2.88
C GLU A 215 -38.19 15.82 -3.55
N GLN A 216 -38.42 14.69 -2.87
CA GLN A 216 -38.32 13.36 -3.45
C GLN A 216 -39.42 13.22 -4.49
N ASN A 217 -39.10 12.80 -5.72
CA ASN A 217 -39.94 11.85 -6.44
C ASN A 217 -39.22 11.24 -7.65
N GLY A 218 -39.46 9.94 -7.82
CA GLY A 218 -38.79 9.07 -8.77
C GLY A 218 -39.05 9.40 -10.24
N GLY A 219 -38.04 9.11 -11.05
CA GLY A 219 -38.12 9.06 -12.50
C GLY A 219 -36.96 8.22 -13.03
N THR A 220 -37.29 7.14 -13.72
CA THR A 220 -36.36 6.18 -14.33
C THR A 220 -35.39 6.88 -15.30
N ALA A 221 -34.12 7.00 -14.92
CA ALA A 221 -33.05 7.46 -15.80
C ALA A 221 -32.13 6.30 -16.18
N ALA A 222 -31.99 6.08 -17.50
CA ALA A 222 -31.22 5.01 -18.09
C ALA A 222 -29.74 5.06 -17.64
N LYS A 223 -29.21 3.91 -17.21
CA LYS A 223 -27.79 3.69 -16.93
C LYS A 223 -26.95 4.03 -18.17
N ALA A 224 -26.25 5.15 -18.15
CA ALA A 224 -25.10 5.36 -19.03
C ALA A 224 -23.92 4.58 -18.44
N THR A 225 -23.66 3.40 -18.98
CA THR A 225 -22.46 2.60 -18.66
C THR A 225 -21.23 3.26 -19.30
N ALA A 226 -20.47 4.05 -18.53
CA ALA A 226 -19.15 4.48 -18.93
C ALA A 226 -18.16 3.34 -18.63
N LYS A 227 -17.59 2.77 -19.68
CA LYS A 227 -16.65 1.65 -19.66
C LYS A 227 -15.27 2.18 -19.27
N VAL A 228 -14.85 1.98 -18.03
CA VAL A 228 -13.48 2.26 -17.59
C VAL A 228 -12.54 1.28 -18.32
N ARG A 229 -11.76 1.79 -19.27
CA ARG A 229 -10.70 1.02 -19.93
C ARG A 229 -9.46 1.08 -19.06
N GLY A 230 -8.98 -0.09 -18.65
CA GLY A 230 -7.76 -0.23 -17.87
C GLY A 230 -6.57 0.46 -18.53
N VAL A 231 -5.97 1.39 -17.79
CA VAL A 231 -4.63 1.92 -18.07
C VAL A 231 -3.65 0.89 -17.50
N ALA A 232 -2.92 0.21 -18.37
CA ALA A 232 -1.72 -0.50 -17.94
C ALA A 232 -0.72 0.56 -17.45
N PRO A 233 -0.12 0.44 -16.26
CA PRO A 233 0.91 1.40 -15.87
C PRO A 233 2.11 1.17 -16.79
N GLU A 234 2.49 2.22 -17.50
CA GLU A 234 3.81 2.34 -18.09
C GLU A 234 4.79 2.31 -16.91
N VAL A 235 5.54 1.23 -16.79
CA VAL A 235 6.63 1.09 -15.82
C VAL A 235 7.57 2.27 -16.04
N ALA A 236 7.57 3.22 -15.11
CA ALA A 236 8.61 4.22 -15.01
C ALA A 236 9.93 3.46 -14.85
N SER A 237 10.72 3.42 -15.92
CA SER A 237 12.04 2.82 -15.92
C SER A 237 12.92 3.64 -14.98
N VAL A 238 12.98 3.24 -13.71
CA VAL A 238 14.10 3.61 -12.85
C VAL A 238 15.31 2.98 -13.50
N ALA A 239 16.21 3.80 -14.03
CA ALA A 239 17.47 3.36 -14.57
C ALA A 239 18.27 2.69 -13.44
N HIS A 240 18.16 1.37 -13.34
CA HIS A 240 19.10 0.57 -12.59
C HIS A 240 20.44 0.68 -13.31
N ARG A 241 21.42 1.32 -12.65
CA ARG A 241 22.82 1.12 -13.00
C ARG A 241 23.11 -0.36 -12.84
N THR A 242 23.32 -1.05 -13.95
CA THR A 242 23.76 -2.44 -13.96
C THR A 242 25.14 -2.52 -13.33
N ALA A 243 25.41 -3.59 -12.59
CA ALA A 243 26.71 -3.87 -11.95
C ALA A 243 27.89 -3.99 -12.94
N ASP A 244 27.62 -3.98 -14.25
CA ASP A 244 28.62 -3.98 -15.33
C ASP A 244 29.44 -2.67 -15.41
N ASP A 245 28.88 -1.52 -15.02
CA ASP A 245 29.61 -0.24 -15.17
C ASP A 245 30.72 -0.05 -14.13
N SER A 246 30.66 -0.74 -12.98
CA SER A 246 31.71 -0.69 -11.96
C SER A 246 32.97 -1.50 -12.31
N GLU A 247 32.90 -2.45 -13.24
CA GLU A 247 34.08 -3.22 -13.66
C GLU A 247 34.93 -2.49 -14.71
N ARG A 248 34.37 -1.46 -15.39
CA ARG A 248 35.08 -0.73 -16.45
C ARG A 248 36.00 0.37 -15.91
N GLU A 249 35.69 0.96 -14.76
CA GLU A 249 36.55 1.98 -14.13
C GLU A 249 37.73 1.37 -13.36
N HIS A 250 37.58 0.15 -12.81
CA HIS A 250 38.69 -0.53 -12.10
C HIS A 250 39.79 -1.08 -13.04
N LYS A 251 39.50 -1.29 -14.34
CA LYS A 251 40.53 -1.71 -15.31
C LYS A 251 41.32 -0.56 -15.93
N ALA A 252 40.92 0.70 -15.74
CA ALA A 252 41.64 1.85 -16.28
C ALA A 252 42.77 2.36 -15.36
N SER A 253 42.83 1.95 -14.09
CA SER A 253 43.84 2.40 -13.13
C SER A 253 44.98 1.39 -12.87
N ALA A 254 45.07 0.30 -13.63
CA ALA A 254 46.11 -0.73 -13.49
C ALA A 254 47.21 -0.66 -14.57
N HIS A 255 47.22 0.39 -15.42
CA HIS A 255 48.30 0.69 -16.34
C HIS A 255 48.72 2.15 -16.23
N GLN A 256 49.47 2.46 -15.16
CA GLN A 256 50.50 3.49 -15.09
C GLN A 256 51.43 3.20 -13.92
#